data_AF-A0A317W6K0-F1
#
_entry.id   AF-A0A317W6K0-F1
#
_cell.length_a   1.000
_cell.length_b   1.000
_cell.length_c   1.000
_cell.angle_alpha   90.00
_cell.angle_beta   90.00
_cell.angle_gamma   90.00
#
_symmetry.space_group_name_H-M   'P 1'
#
loop_
_entity.id
_entity.type
_entity.pdbx_description
1 polymer ?
#
loop_
_entity_poly.entity_id
_entity_poly.type
_entity_poly.pdbx_seq_one_letter_code
_entity_poly.pdbx_strand_id
1 'polypeptide(L)'
;MRLSLSIYALLATFSSCSSAADANTTSDIPTLELGTDSAFNFQYLIALGDAPTGGSDIAPVLGAAKNIKAGDMNSFSQQFYQLANYTKAMAQDPENAYDPINVRDMWFSAAQYFRRADMFLHGNWSNPLINTLWAEQTAAFDKAMAALPVPGQRVRIPAKKGNFTIEAIWYSVTGSNSEQRPTLIIGNGFDAAQEDSYHYFVAAGLARGWNCITYEGPGQPTVLREENLGFIPDWENVVIPVVDYVLSEKSQVVDQRRLVLVGNSFGGYLAARAAAFEPRLSAAVLIDGVWDVYAGYSAELPSDLLSMYEAGNYSEFDEELLSLRQAGKLDTNTAWGLDQGLWVFRTHSPSEFFNQAKQYRLADVADRINMPVFVGDAEFENIFPGQAQQVAEAIGDNATRHRFNGTAGYHCQTGATQEMTTAMFAWLNKTLGAVNVTV
;
A
#
# COMPACT_ATOMS: atom_id res chain seq x y z
N MET A 1 50.79 -44.84 19.26
CA MET A 1 50.44 -45.36 17.92
C MET A 1 48.92 -45.39 17.82
N ARG A 2 48.35 -44.52 16.97
CA ARG A 2 46.93 -44.45 16.49
C ARG A 2 45.86 -44.10 17.55
N LEU A 3 45.27 -42.89 17.57
CA LEU A 3 44.18 -42.30 16.75
C LEU A 3 42.85 -43.07 16.74
N SER A 4 41.78 -42.43 17.25
CA SER A 4 40.41 -42.26 16.69
C SER A 4 39.36 -42.20 17.82
N LEU A 5 38.75 -41.05 18.13
CA LEU A 5 37.59 -40.36 17.53
C LEU A 5 36.20 -40.81 18.08
N SER A 6 35.46 -39.78 18.53
CA SER A 6 34.00 -39.58 18.44
C SER A 6 33.09 -40.39 19.39
N ILE A 7 32.48 -39.76 20.40
CA ILE A 7 31.29 -38.87 20.37
C ILE A 7 30.05 -39.63 19.87
N TYR A 8 29.24 -40.12 20.81
CA TYR A 8 27.80 -40.38 20.66
C TYR A 8 27.15 -40.41 22.06
N ALA A 9 26.49 -39.31 22.43
CA ALA A 9 25.44 -39.17 23.46
C ALA A 9 25.15 -37.65 23.54
N LEU A 10 24.03 -37.13 23.07
CA LEU A 10 22.76 -37.17 23.80
C LEU A 10 21.61 -36.87 22.83
N LEU A 11 20.67 -37.80 22.70
CA LEU A 11 19.30 -37.56 22.29
C LEU A 11 18.50 -37.37 23.58
N ALA A 12 17.98 -36.18 23.84
CA ALA A 12 16.78 -35.95 24.65
C ALA A 12 16.45 -34.44 24.76
N THR A 13 15.22 -34.12 24.36
CA THR A 13 14.32 -33.10 24.92
C THR A 13 14.74 -31.62 24.88
N PHE A 14 14.22 -30.91 23.87
CA PHE A 14 13.70 -29.55 24.03
C PHE A 14 12.30 -29.48 23.39
N SER A 15 11.30 -29.96 24.13
CA SER A 15 9.97 -29.35 24.09
C SER A 15 9.95 -28.26 25.17
N SER A 16 9.17 -27.21 24.92
CA SER A 16 8.94 -26.00 25.73
C SER A 16 10.02 -24.91 25.67
N CYS A 17 9.94 -24.09 24.62
CA CYS A 17 9.95 -22.65 24.77
C CYS A 17 8.76 -22.12 23.95
N SER A 18 7.72 -21.67 24.64
CA SER A 18 6.60 -20.97 24.03
C SER A 18 7.14 -19.73 23.33
N SER A 19 7.07 -19.70 22.00
CA SER A 19 7.05 -18.44 21.27
C SER A 19 5.87 -17.64 21.79
N ALA A 20 5.96 -16.31 21.77
CA ALA A 20 4.81 -15.43 21.86
C ALA A 20 3.97 -15.53 20.58
N ALA A 21 3.54 -16.76 20.25
CA ALA A 21 2.67 -17.15 19.15
C ALA A 21 1.53 -18.07 19.64
N ASP A 22 1.32 -18.16 20.97
CA ASP A 22 0.13 -18.77 21.57
C ASP A 22 -0.80 -17.66 22.09
N ALA A 23 -1.44 -16.96 21.16
CA ALA A 23 -2.76 -16.31 21.34
C ALA A 23 -3.31 -15.87 19.98
N ASN A 24 -3.51 -16.81 19.06
CA ASN A 24 -4.55 -16.67 18.04
C ASN A 24 -5.04 -18.07 17.70
N THR A 25 -5.80 -18.65 18.64
CA THR A 25 -6.74 -19.70 18.27
C THR A 25 -7.66 -19.13 17.19
N THR A 26 -8.04 -19.94 16.20
CA THR A 26 -8.95 -19.59 15.09
C THR A 26 -10.32 -19.00 15.52
N SER A 27 -10.56 -18.80 16.82
CA SER A 27 -11.73 -18.15 17.42
C SER A 27 -11.78 -16.63 17.27
N ASP A 28 -10.66 -15.96 16.99
CA ASP A 28 -10.55 -14.49 17.11
C ASP A 28 -10.39 -13.75 15.76
N ILE A 29 -10.31 -14.49 14.63
CA ILE A 29 -10.26 -13.90 13.30
C ILE A 29 -11.66 -13.39 12.91
N PRO A 30 -11.84 -12.10 12.58
CA PRO A 30 -13.16 -11.50 12.37
C PRO A 30 -13.81 -11.86 11.02
N THR A 31 -13.10 -12.56 10.13
CA THR A 31 -13.57 -12.92 8.79
C THR A 31 -13.37 -14.40 8.48
N LEU A 32 -14.13 -14.91 7.50
CA LEU A 32 -13.89 -16.23 6.93
C LEU A 32 -12.63 -16.17 6.05
N GLU A 33 -11.60 -16.93 6.42
CA GLU A 33 -10.40 -17.06 5.61
C GLU A 33 -10.68 -17.85 4.33
N LEU A 34 -10.18 -17.35 3.21
CA LEU A 34 -10.35 -17.95 1.88
C LEU A 34 -9.23 -18.95 1.53
N GLY A 35 -8.27 -19.14 2.43
CA GLY A 35 -7.16 -20.09 2.32
C GLY A 35 -6.34 -20.12 3.60
N THR A 36 -5.37 -21.05 3.67
CA THR A 36 -4.48 -21.22 4.84
C THR A 36 -3.21 -20.35 4.77
N ASP A 37 -3.06 -19.57 3.70
CA ASP A 37 -1.92 -18.67 3.49
C ASP A 37 -2.37 -17.23 3.72
N SER A 38 -1.90 -16.62 4.82
CA SER A 38 -2.30 -15.27 5.23
C SER A 38 -1.89 -14.20 4.23
N ALA A 39 -0.75 -14.36 3.55
CA ALA A 39 -0.28 -13.42 2.53
C ALA A 39 -1.26 -13.37 1.36
N PHE A 40 -1.69 -14.55 0.90
CA PHE A 40 -2.67 -14.65 -0.18
C PHE A 40 -4.06 -14.19 0.27
N ASN A 41 -4.50 -14.56 1.49
CA ASN A 41 -5.77 -14.12 2.03
C ASN A 41 -5.88 -12.59 2.08
N PHE A 42 -4.82 -11.90 2.52
CA PHE A 42 -4.75 -10.44 2.50
C PHE A 42 -4.94 -9.88 1.08
N GLN A 43 -4.28 -10.46 0.08
CA GLN A 43 -4.43 -10.04 -1.31
C GLN A 43 -5.83 -10.32 -1.89
N TYR A 44 -6.49 -11.40 -1.46
CA TYR A 44 -7.89 -11.66 -1.82
C TYR A 44 -8.82 -10.61 -1.22
N LEU A 45 -8.62 -10.24 0.04
CA LEU A 45 -9.41 -9.19 0.71
C LEU A 45 -9.23 -7.83 0.05
N ILE A 46 -8.02 -7.49 -0.43
CA ILE A 46 -7.81 -6.29 -1.25
C ILE A 46 -8.70 -6.35 -2.50
N ALA A 47 -8.58 -7.43 -3.29
CA ALA A 47 -9.34 -7.55 -4.52
C ALA A 47 -10.85 -7.51 -4.24
N LEU A 48 -11.35 -8.20 -3.23
CA LEU A 48 -12.77 -8.18 -2.84
C LEU A 48 -13.22 -6.79 -2.34
N GLY A 49 -12.35 -6.08 -1.63
CA GLY A 49 -12.59 -4.73 -1.13
C GLY A 49 -12.79 -3.68 -2.23
N ASP A 50 -12.32 -3.95 -3.45
CA ASP A 50 -12.48 -3.08 -4.62
C ASP A 50 -13.83 -3.25 -5.33
N ALA A 51 -14.54 -4.36 -5.08
CA ALA A 51 -15.81 -4.69 -5.73
C ALA A 51 -16.87 -3.57 -5.62
N PRO A 52 -17.06 -2.89 -4.47
CA PRO A 52 -18.01 -1.78 -4.35
C PRO A 52 -17.73 -0.58 -5.27
N THR A 53 -16.54 -0.50 -5.85
CA THR A 53 -16.10 0.60 -6.72
C THR A 53 -15.74 0.14 -8.14
N GLY A 54 -16.13 -1.09 -8.50
CA GLY A 54 -15.95 -1.66 -9.84
C GLY A 54 -14.54 -2.19 -10.14
N GLY A 55 -13.65 -2.24 -9.15
CA GLY A 55 -12.29 -2.77 -9.32
C GLY A 55 -12.19 -4.29 -9.29
N SER A 56 -13.29 -4.99 -9.03
CA SER A 56 -13.39 -6.44 -9.11
C SER A 56 -14.84 -6.91 -9.09
N ASP A 57 -15.01 -8.24 -9.19
CA ASP A 57 -16.25 -8.93 -8.84
C ASP A 57 -15.92 -10.12 -7.91
N ILE A 58 -16.84 -10.44 -7.01
CA ILE A 58 -16.64 -11.38 -5.91
C ILE A 58 -16.40 -12.79 -6.44
N ALA A 59 -17.29 -13.30 -7.28
CA ALA A 59 -17.22 -14.69 -7.73
C ALA A 59 -15.97 -15.00 -8.59
N PRO A 60 -15.54 -14.12 -9.53
CA PRO A 60 -14.27 -14.32 -10.23
C PRO A 60 -13.04 -14.37 -9.32
N VAL A 61 -12.96 -13.49 -8.30
CA VAL A 61 -11.86 -13.52 -7.31
C VAL A 61 -11.88 -14.82 -6.51
N LEU A 62 -13.05 -15.25 -6.02
CA LEU A 62 -13.19 -16.54 -5.33
C LEU A 62 -12.84 -17.73 -6.23
N GLY A 63 -13.16 -17.64 -7.52
CA GLY A 63 -12.78 -18.63 -8.53
C GLY A 63 -11.28 -18.74 -8.73
N ALA A 64 -10.56 -17.61 -8.76
CA ALA A 64 -9.10 -17.59 -8.79
C ALA A 64 -8.52 -18.16 -7.48
N ALA A 65 -8.97 -17.65 -6.33
CA ALA A 65 -8.52 -18.08 -5.01
C ALA A 65 -8.61 -19.60 -4.80
N LYS A 66 -9.72 -20.23 -5.24
CA LYS A 66 -9.93 -21.68 -5.17
C LYS A 66 -8.80 -22.51 -5.83
N ASN A 67 -8.14 -21.97 -6.84
CA ASN A 67 -7.14 -22.68 -7.63
C ASN A 67 -5.70 -22.29 -7.28
N ILE A 68 -5.51 -21.35 -6.35
CA ILE A 68 -4.19 -20.96 -5.85
C ILE A 68 -3.75 -21.95 -4.78
N LYS A 69 -2.49 -22.38 -4.84
CA LYS A 69 -1.91 -23.30 -3.87
C LYS A 69 -1.19 -22.49 -2.78
N ALA A 70 -1.54 -22.71 -1.52
CA ALA A 70 -0.87 -22.08 -0.39
C ALA A 70 0.67 -22.24 -0.47
N GLY A 71 1.41 -21.17 -0.19
CA GLY A 71 2.88 -21.13 -0.30
C GLY A 71 3.45 -21.02 -1.72
N ASP A 72 2.64 -21.19 -2.76
CA ASP A 72 3.10 -21.14 -4.16
C ASP A 72 2.76 -19.79 -4.79
N MET A 73 3.69 -18.84 -4.63
CA MET A 73 3.63 -17.49 -5.21
C MET A 73 3.42 -17.48 -6.73
N ASN A 74 3.96 -18.47 -7.45
CA ASN A 74 3.76 -18.56 -8.89
C ASN A 74 2.32 -18.93 -9.23
N SER A 75 1.69 -19.81 -8.45
CA SER A 75 0.29 -20.16 -8.64
C SER A 75 -0.63 -18.95 -8.43
N PHE A 76 -0.32 -18.08 -7.46
CA PHE A 76 -1.05 -16.82 -7.26
C PHE A 76 -0.99 -15.94 -8.51
N SER A 77 0.23 -15.60 -8.95
CA SER A 77 0.44 -14.77 -10.13
C SER A 77 -0.21 -15.36 -11.38
N GLN A 78 -0.13 -16.68 -11.57
CA GLN A 78 -0.72 -17.36 -12.72
C GLN A 78 -2.26 -17.30 -12.71
N GLN A 79 -2.91 -17.52 -11.57
CA GLN A 79 -4.38 -17.50 -11.49
C GLN A 79 -4.94 -16.09 -11.71
N PHE A 80 -4.33 -15.07 -11.12
CA PHE A 80 -4.73 -13.68 -11.39
C PHE A 80 -4.41 -13.24 -12.82
N TYR A 81 -3.31 -13.71 -13.42
CA TYR A 81 -3.04 -13.46 -14.83
C TYR A 81 -4.10 -14.07 -15.76
N GLN A 82 -4.54 -15.30 -15.49
CA GLN A 82 -5.62 -15.94 -16.25
C GLN A 82 -6.94 -15.17 -16.11
N LEU A 83 -7.29 -14.78 -14.88
CA LEU A 83 -8.47 -13.97 -14.61
C LEU A 83 -8.41 -12.62 -15.32
N ALA A 84 -7.27 -11.92 -15.25
CA ALA A 84 -7.08 -10.63 -15.91
C ALA A 84 -7.27 -10.71 -17.43
N ASN A 85 -6.70 -11.73 -18.08
CA ASN A 85 -6.87 -11.93 -19.52
C ASN A 85 -8.30 -12.30 -19.90
N TYR A 86 -8.98 -13.11 -19.08
CA TYR A 86 -10.38 -13.44 -19.28
C TYR A 86 -11.26 -12.17 -19.21
N THR A 87 -11.09 -11.36 -18.16
CA THR A 87 -11.82 -10.11 -17.99
C THR A 87 -11.49 -9.09 -19.08
N LYS A 88 -10.21 -8.99 -19.48
CA LYS A 88 -9.79 -8.16 -20.62
C LYS A 88 -10.49 -8.58 -21.91
N ALA A 89 -10.61 -9.88 -22.19
CA ALA A 89 -11.32 -10.37 -23.37
C ALA A 89 -12.80 -9.96 -23.34
N MET A 90 -13.46 -10.05 -22.18
CA MET A 90 -14.83 -9.54 -22.01
C MET A 90 -14.93 -8.03 -22.24
N ALA A 91 -13.96 -7.26 -21.72
CA ALA A 91 -13.91 -5.81 -21.86
C ALA A 91 -13.63 -5.34 -23.30
N GLN A 92 -13.03 -6.20 -24.12
CA GLN A 92 -12.77 -5.96 -25.54
C GLN A 92 -13.94 -6.36 -26.44
N ASP A 93 -14.88 -7.16 -25.92
CA ASP A 93 -16.06 -7.59 -26.68
C ASP A 93 -17.00 -6.40 -26.92
N PRO A 94 -17.24 -6.01 -28.20
CA PRO A 94 -18.14 -4.91 -28.53
C PRO A 94 -19.59 -5.14 -28.06
N GLU A 95 -20.02 -6.39 -27.85
CA GLU A 95 -21.35 -6.69 -27.32
C GLU A 95 -21.48 -6.33 -25.84
N ASN A 96 -20.38 -6.43 -25.07
CA ASN A 96 -20.35 -6.05 -23.65
C ASN A 96 -20.05 -4.56 -23.46
N ALA A 97 -19.22 -3.97 -24.33
CA ALA A 97 -18.81 -2.56 -24.30
C ALA A 97 -19.90 -1.60 -24.82
N TYR A 98 -21.16 -1.84 -24.46
CA TYR A 98 -22.33 -1.12 -24.97
C TYR A 98 -22.51 0.27 -24.34
N ASP A 99 -22.11 0.44 -23.08
CA ASP A 99 -22.25 1.69 -22.34
C ASP A 99 -21.01 1.99 -21.47
N PRO A 100 -20.84 3.24 -21.01
CA PRO A 100 -19.66 3.65 -20.25
C PRO A 100 -19.48 2.91 -18.91
N ILE A 101 -20.56 2.44 -18.27
CA ILE A 101 -20.47 1.73 -17.00
C ILE A 101 -19.87 0.34 -17.22
N ASN A 102 -20.37 -0.40 -18.23
CA ASN A 102 -19.80 -1.71 -18.59
C ASN A 102 -18.32 -1.59 -18.97
N VAL A 103 -17.96 -0.59 -19.77
CA VAL A 103 -16.57 -0.30 -20.14
C VAL A 103 -15.75 -0.02 -18.87
N ARG A 104 -16.19 0.91 -18.03
CA ARG A 104 -15.49 1.31 -16.81
C ARG A 104 -15.23 0.12 -15.89
N ASP A 105 -16.26 -0.61 -15.51
CA ASP A 105 -16.16 -1.63 -14.46
C ASP A 105 -15.34 -2.84 -14.94
N MET A 106 -15.48 -3.26 -16.20
CA MET A 106 -14.67 -4.36 -16.75
C MET A 106 -13.20 -3.98 -16.91
N TRP A 107 -12.91 -2.76 -17.36
CA TRP A 107 -11.52 -2.33 -17.51
C TRP A 107 -10.86 -2.03 -16.15
N PHE A 108 -11.57 -1.53 -15.15
CA PHE A 108 -11.04 -1.42 -13.77
C PHE A 108 -10.74 -2.80 -13.19
N SER A 109 -11.66 -3.76 -13.32
CA SER A 109 -11.44 -5.14 -12.89
C SER A 109 -10.22 -5.77 -13.58
N ALA A 110 -10.10 -5.61 -14.91
CA ALA A 110 -8.94 -6.12 -15.64
C ALA A 110 -7.63 -5.50 -15.15
N ALA A 111 -7.60 -4.17 -14.91
CA ALA A 111 -6.44 -3.48 -14.38
C ALA A 111 -6.02 -4.06 -13.03
N GLN A 112 -6.97 -4.20 -12.11
CA GLN A 112 -6.69 -4.73 -10.78
C GLN A 112 -6.23 -6.20 -10.82
N TYR A 113 -6.80 -7.03 -11.68
CA TYR A 113 -6.33 -8.42 -11.79
C TYR A 113 -4.92 -8.53 -12.39
N PHE A 114 -4.55 -7.68 -13.34
CA PHE A 114 -3.16 -7.59 -13.80
C PHE A 114 -2.22 -7.10 -12.69
N ARG A 115 -2.66 -6.13 -11.87
CA ARG A 115 -1.92 -5.65 -10.70
C ARG A 115 -1.66 -6.77 -9.69
N ARG A 116 -2.67 -7.60 -9.38
CA ARG A 116 -2.51 -8.74 -8.47
C ARG A 116 -1.59 -9.82 -9.07
N ALA A 117 -1.63 -10.03 -10.39
CA ALA A 117 -0.75 -10.99 -11.06
C ALA A 117 0.75 -10.62 -10.92
N ASP A 118 1.08 -9.34 -10.84
CA ASP A 118 2.45 -8.83 -10.64
C ASP A 118 2.99 -9.05 -9.21
N MET A 119 2.10 -9.14 -8.21
CA MET A 119 2.42 -8.96 -6.79
C MET A 119 3.58 -9.82 -6.25
N PHE A 120 3.74 -11.05 -6.74
CA PHE A 120 4.75 -12.00 -6.23
C PHE A 120 5.88 -12.31 -7.23
N LEU A 121 6.19 -11.37 -8.14
CA LEU A 121 7.20 -11.59 -9.18
C LEU A 121 8.57 -10.96 -8.87
N HIS A 122 8.67 -10.08 -7.88
CA HIS A 122 9.85 -9.25 -7.63
C HIS A 122 11.08 -9.98 -7.07
N GLY A 123 10.98 -11.26 -6.71
CA GLY A 123 12.15 -12.09 -6.40
C GLY A 123 13.07 -12.36 -7.60
N ASN A 124 12.60 -12.09 -8.83
CA ASN A 124 13.40 -12.19 -10.05
C ASN A 124 13.21 -10.93 -10.91
N TRP A 125 14.09 -9.95 -10.75
CA TRP A 125 14.01 -8.65 -11.44
C TRP A 125 14.13 -8.74 -12.97
N SER A 126 14.66 -9.85 -13.48
CA SER A 126 14.76 -10.11 -14.92
C SER A 126 13.49 -10.73 -15.51
N ASN A 127 12.48 -11.03 -14.68
CA ASN A 127 11.22 -11.58 -15.17
C ASN A 127 10.50 -10.56 -16.05
N PRO A 128 10.30 -10.82 -17.36
CA PRO A 128 9.68 -9.86 -18.27
C PRO A 128 8.23 -9.55 -17.86
N LEU A 129 7.57 -10.45 -17.13
CA LEU A 129 6.20 -10.26 -16.68
C LEU A 129 6.02 -9.02 -15.79
N ILE A 130 7.04 -8.62 -15.02
CA ILE A 130 6.97 -7.44 -14.14
C ILE A 130 6.60 -6.18 -14.94
N ASN A 131 7.19 -6.00 -16.12
CA ASN A 131 6.94 -4.83 -16.95
C ASN A 131 5.75 -5.03 -17.91
N THR A 132 5.52 -6.25 -18.40
CA THR A 132 4.38 -6.49 -19.30
C THR A 132 3.05 -6.44 -18.55
N LEU A 133 2.97 -6.96 -17.32
CA LEU A 133 1.76 -6.90 -16.50
C LEU A 133 1.48 -5.46 -16.05
N TRP A 134 2.52 -4.72 -15.70
CA TRP A 134 2.40 -3.29 -15.41
C TRP A 134 1.81 -2.51 -16.59
N ALA A 135 2.36 -2.69 -17.80
CA ALA A 135 1.84 -2.02 -18.99
C ALA A 135 0.37 -2.39 -19.29
N GLU A 136 -0.02 -3.66 -19.10
CA GLU A 136 -1.41 -4.12 -19.24
C GLU A 136 -2.34 -3.50 -18.19
N GLN A 137 -1.90 -3.45 -16.93
CA GLN A 137 -2.63 -2.81 -15.84
C GLN A 137 -2.86 -1.33 -16.12
N THR A 138 -1.81 -0.59 -16.49
CA THR A 138 -1.89 0.87 -16.73
C THR A 138 -2.82 1.16 -17.91
N ALA A 139 -2.67 0.41 -19.02
CA ALA A 139 -3.52 0.58 -20.19
C ALA A 139 -4.99 0.20 -19.93
N ALA A 140 -5.24 -0.81 -19.09
CA ALA A 140 -6.59 -1.17 -18.67
C ALA A 140 -7.19 -0.06 -17.78
N PHE A 141 -6.43 0.44 -16.81
CA PHE A 141 -6.89 1.51 -15.92
C PHE A 141 -7.20 2.80 -16.71
N ASP A 142 -6.37 3.16 -17.69
CA ASP A 142 -6.60 4.34 -18.54
C ASP A 142 -7.91 4.25 -19.32
N LYS A 143 -8.28 3.07 -19.82
CA LYS A 143 -9.57 2.86 -20.50
C LYS A 143 -10.75 3.01 -19.53
N ALA A 144 -10.62 2.47 -18.32
CA ALA A 144 -11.65 2.60 -17.30
C ALA A 144 -11.81 4.06 -16.82
N MET A 145 -10.69 4.72 -16.57
CA MET A 145 -10.63 6.13 -16.18
C MET A 145 -11.24 7.04 -17.25
N ALA A 146 -11.01 6.77 -18.54
CA ALA A 146 -11.61 7.51 -19.64
C ALA A 146 -13.14 7.35 -19.72
N ALA A 147 -13.68 6.27 -19.16
CA ALA A 147 -15.12 5.99 -19.12
C ALA A 147 -15.82 6.57 -17.86
N LEU A 148 -15.09 7.23 -16.96
CA LEU A 148 -15.70 7.94 -15.84
C LEU A 148 -16.58 9.11 -16.31
N PRO A 149 -17.64 9.47 -15.55
CA PRO A 149 -18.48 10.62 -15.88
C PRO A 149 -17.68 11.93 -16.04
N VAL A 150 -16.64 12.08 -15.21
CA VAL A 150 -15.58 13.08 -15.39
C VAL A 150 -14.27 12.31 -15.48
N PRO A 151 -13.68 12.16 -16.68
CA PRO A 151 -12.42 11.44 -16.85
C PRO A 151 -11.29 12.03 -16.00
N GLY A 152 -10.54 11.14 -15.34
CA GLY A 152 -9.30 11.51 -14.68
C GLY A 152 -8.22 11.94 -15.68
N GLN A 153 -7.23 12.69 -15.21
CA GLN A 153 -6.16 13.23 -16.05
C GLN A 153 -4.81 12.80 -15.48
N ARG A 154 -4.01 12.03 -16.24
CA ARG A 154 -2.60 11.80 -15.89
C ARG A 154 -1.84 13.14 -15.93
N VAL A 155 -0.98 13.34 -14.95
CA VAL A 155 -0.16 14.54 -14.75
C VAL A 155 1.25 14.10 -14.41
N ARG A 156 2.24 14.78 -15.00
CA ARG A 156 3.66 14.60 -14.68
C ARG A 156 4.19 15.87 -14.04
N ILE A 157 4.72 15.78 -12.83
CA ILE A 157 5.14 16.92 -12.03
C ILE A 157 6.64 16.78 -11.75
N PRO A 158 7.51 17.64 -12.30
CA PRO A 158 8.93 17.57 -12.00
C PRO A 158 9.22 17.84 -10.53
N ALA A 159 10.08 17.04 -9.91
CA ALA A 159 10.54 17.30 -8.56
C ALA A 159 11.35 18.60 -8.50
N LYS A 160 11.21 19.36 -7.41
CA LYS A 160 12.04 20.56 -7.16
C LYS A 160 13.44 20.21 -6.67
N LYS A 161 13.56 19.06 -6.01
CA LYS A 161 14.80 18.48 -5.48
C LYS A 161 14.80 17.00 -5.82
N GLY A 162 15.97 16.47 -6.17
CA GLY A 162 16.07 15.16 -6.80
C GLY A 162 15.79 15.26 -8.30
N ASN A 163 16.39 14.35 -9.07
CA ASN A 163 16.20 14.27 -10.51
C ASN A 163 15.17 13.19 -10.81
N PHE A 164 13.90 13.47 -10.53
CA PHE A 164 12.78 12.56 -10.78
C PHE A 164 11.50 13.30 -11.14
N THR A 165 10.55 12.56 -11.71
CA THR A 165 9.20 13.02 -12.01
C THR A 165 8.20 12.35 -11.07
N ILE A 166 7.34 13.14 -10.46
CA ILE A 166 6.18 12.64 -9.74
C ILE A 166 5.10 12.34 -10.78
N GLU A 167 4.68 11.08 -10.82
CA GLU A 167 3.56 10.63 -11.64
C GLU A 167 2.27 10.81 -10.85
N ALA A 168 1.23 11.38 -11.43
CA ALA A 168 -0.01 11.70 -10.72
C ALA A 168 -1.25 11.54 -11.60
N ILE A 169 -2.41 11.39 -10.95
CA ILE A 169 -3.71 11.41 -11.62
C ILE A 169 -4.64 12.38 -10.91
N TRP A 170 -5.13 13.38 -11.63
CA TRP A 170 -6.13 14.35 -11.17
C TRP A 170 -7.55 13.85 -11.45
N TYR A 171 -8.40 13.85 -10.42
CA TYR A 171 -9.81 13.53 -10.49
C TYR A 171 -10.64 14.71 -9.98
N SER A 172 -11.59 15.16 -10.80
CA SER A 172 -12.49 16.26 -10.46
C SER A 172 -13.91 15.76 -10.26
N VAL A 173 -14.63 16.33 -9.30
CA VAL A 173 -16.06 16.05 -9.09
C VAL A 173 -16.88 16.49 -10.30
N THR A 174 -16.52 17.62 -10.89
CA THR A 174 -17.22 18.22 -12.04
C THR A 174 -16.26 18.52 -13.17
N GLY A 175 -16.75 18.39 -14.41
CA GLY A 175 -16.03 18.90 -15.59
C GLY A 175 -16.06 20.42 -15.72
N SER A 176 -16.84 21.14 -14.88
CA SER A 176 -16.85 22.60 -14.84
C SER A 176 -15.84 23.13 -13.82
N ASN A 177 -15.34 24.34 -14.10
CA ASN A 177 -14.49 25.11 -13.18
C ASN A 177 -15.28 26.14 -12.37
N SER A 178 -16.56 25.90 -12.13
CA SER A 178 -17.47 26.92 -11.58
C SER A 178 -17.45 27.02 -10.05
N GLU A 179 -16.83 26.07 -9.36
CA GLU A 179 -16.84 26.01 -7.89
C GLU A 179 -15.55 25.38 -7.35
N GLN A 180 -15.00 25.97 -6.30
CA GLN A 180 -13.89 25.41 -5.55
C GLN A 180 -14.38 24.28 -4.64
N ARG A 181 -13.72 23.13 -4.71
CA ARG A 181 -14.05 21.93 -3.95
C ARG A 181 -12.90 21.57 -3.02
N PRO A 182 -13.19 20.94 -1.87
CA PRO A 182 -12.13 20.37 -1.04
C PRO A 182 -11.39 19.27 -1.82
N THR A 183 -10.13 19.03 -1.49
CA THR A 183 -9.25 18.17 -2.28
C THR A 183 -8.45 17.21 -1.40
N LEU A 184 -8.46 15.93 -1.77
CA LEU A 184 -7.56 14.91 -1.22
C LEU A 184 -6.31 14.80 -2.10
N ILE A 185 -5.13 14.80 -1.47
CA ILE A 185 -3.84 14.44 -2.07
C ILE A 185 -3.49 13.07 -1.50
N ILE A 186 -3.42 12.04 -2.32
CA ILE A 186 -3.44 10.64 -1.87
C ILE A 186 -2.14 9.95 -2.30
N GLY A 187 -1.34 9.53 -1.32
CA GLY A 187 -0.13 8.75 -1.52
C GLY A 187 -0.27 7.35 -0.93
N ASN A 188 0.43 6.40 -1.56
CA ASN A 188 0.51 5.00 -1.11
C ASN A 188 1.80 4.68 -0.37
N GLY A 189 1.90 3.44 0.09
CA GLY A 189 3.05 2.89 0.77
C GLY A 189 3.87 1.94 -0.10
N PHE A 190 4.20 0.80 0.48
CA PHE A 190 5.27 -0.12 0.08
C PHE A 190 5.06 -0.84 -1.26
N ASP A 191 3.81 -1.11 -1.62
CA ASP A 191 3.48 -1.91 -2.80
C ASP A 191 2.40 -1.27 -3.69
N ALA A 192 1.43 -0.54 -3.13
CA ALA A 192 0.28 -0.05 -3.90
C ALA A 192 0.64 1.00 -4.98
N ALA A 193 -0.02 0.88 -6.13
CA ALA A 193 0.04 1.83 -7.22
C ALA A 193 -0.94 3.00 -7.02
N GLN A 194 -0.70 4.17 -7.60
CA GLN A 194 -1.65 5.28 -7.52
C GLN A 194 -3.04 4.92 -8.07
N GLU A 195 -3.12 4.01 -9.03
CA GLU A 195 -4.37 3.48 -9.56
C GLU A 195 -5.18 2.70 -8.50
N ASP A 196 -4.52 1.97 -7.58
CA ASP A 196 -5.21 1.25 -6.50
C ASP A 196 -5.98 2.23 -5.58
N SER A 197 -5.43 3.44 -5.37
CA SER A 197 -6.07 4.49 -4.56
C SER A 197 -7.41 4.94 -5.09
N TYR A 198 -7.71 4.68 -6.38
CA TYR A 198 -9.02 4.99 -6.93
C TYR A 198 -10.13 4.30 -6.14
N HIS A 199 -9.93 3.02 -5.87
CA HIS A 199 -10.91 2.15 -5.22
C HIS A 199 -11.00 2.39 -3.71
N TYR A 200 -9.89 2.70 -3.05
CA TYR A 200 -9.87 2.94 -1.60
C TYR A 200 -10.38 4.32 -1.20
N PHE A 201 -10.03 5.35 -1.96
CA PHE A 201 -10.19 6.75 -1.54
C PHE A 201 -10.91 7.62 -2.57
N VAL A 202 -10.51 7.56 -3.85
CA VAL A 202 -10.99 8.53 -4.86
C VAL A 202 -12.49 8.37 -5.11
N ALA A 203 -12.97 7.15 -5.33
CA ALA A 203 -14.39 6.91 -5.59
C ALA A 203 -15.27 7.45 -4.43
N ALA A 204 -14.85 7.19 -3.19
CA ALA A 204 -15.51 7.68 -1.98
C ALA A 204 -15.43 9.21 -1.82
N GLY A 205 -14.31 9.82 -2.21
CA GLY A 205 -14.10 11.28 -2.21
C GLY A 205 -14.95 12.00 -3.25
N LEU A 206 -14.93 11.53 -4.50
CA LEU A 206 -15.74 12.07 -5.58
C LEU A 206 -17.24 12.02 -5.24
N ALA A 207 -17.71 10.89 -4.70
CA ALA A 207 -19.10 10.72 -4.26
C ALA A 207 -19.51 11.71 -3.14
N ARG A 208 -18.55 12.26 -2.40
CA ARG A 208 -18.75 13.26 -1.33
C ARG A 208 -18.39 14.68 -1.74
N GLY A 209 -18.17 14.91 -3.04
CA GLY A 209 -17.85 16.23 -3.57
C GLY A 209 -16.42 16.70 -3.29
N TRP A 210 -15.48 15.78 -3.09
CA TRP A 210 -14.05 16.07 -2.99
C TRP A 210 -13.34 15.80 -4.32
N ASN A 211 -12.53 16.75 -4.78
CA ASN A 211 -11.53 16.47 -5.80
C ASN A 211 -10.45 15.56 -5.21
N CYS A 212 -9.74 14.84 -6.06
CA CYS A 212 -8.64 13.97 -5.64
C CYS A 212 -7.45 14.12 -6.57
N ILE A 213 -6.24 14.01 -6.03
CA ILE A 213 -5.03 13.74 -6.81
C ILE A 213 -4.32 12.56 -6.17
N THR A 214 -4.07 11.51 -6.93
CA THR A 214 -3.19 10.41 -6.53
C THR A 214 -1.80 10.68 -7.08
N TYR A 215 -0.76 10.19 -6.41
CA TYR A 215 0.62 10.39 -6.88
C TYR A 215 1.54 9.22 -6.54
N GLU A 216 2.63 9.11 -7.30
CA GLU A 216 3.74 8.20 -7.08
C GLU A 216 5.09 8.94 -7.08
N GLY A 217 5.96 8.59 -6.15
CA GLY A 217 7.36 9.05 -6.08
C GLY A 217 8.37 7.90 -6.19
N PRO A 218 9.67 8.18 -5.99
CA PRO A 218 10.72 7.16 -5.97
C PRO A 218 10.35 5.96 -5.06
N GLY A 219 10.65 4.74 -5.52
CA GLY A 219 10.27 3.49 -4.87
C GLY A 219 8.85 3.00 -5.19
N GLN A 220 7.98 3.86 -5.73
CA GLN A 220 6.62 3.49 -6.12
C GLN A 220 6.52 3.06 -7.59
N PRO A 221 5.49 2.29 -7.97
CA PRO A 221 5.51 1.44 -9.15
C PRO A 221 5.97 2.06 -10.48
N THR A 222 5.46 3.23 -10.88
CA THR A 222 5.84 3.86 -12.16
C THR A 222 7.24 4.43 -12.10
N VAL A 223 7.55 5.24 -11.08
CA VAL A 223 8.83 5.93 -10.94
C VAL A 223 9.99 4.93 -10.78
N LEU A 224 9.78 3.86 -10.02
CA LEU A 224 10.76 2.78 -9.86
C LEU A 224 11.08 2.09 -11.20
N ARG A 225 10.05 1.79 -12.00
CA ARG A 225 10.20 1.08 -13.28
C ARG A 225 10.79 1.97 -14.37
N GLU A 226 10.34 3.22 -14.48
CA GLU A 226 10.76 4.13 -15.56
C GLU A 226 12.05 4.86 -15.25
N GLU A 227 12.21 5.35 -14.03
CA GLU A 227 13.32 6.24 -13.65
C GLU A 227 14.39 5.55 -12.83
N ASN A 228 14.14 4.30 -12.46
CA ASN A 228 15.11 3.47 -11.78
C ASN A 228 15.50 4.00 -10.39
N LEU A 229 14.51 4.48 -9.62
CA LEU A 229 14.73 5.08 -8.31
C LEU A 229 13.97 4.33 -7.21
N GLY A 230 14.68 3.94 -6.16
CA GLY A 230 14.10 3.37 -4.94
C GLY A 230 13.54 4.44 -4.00
N PHE A 231 12.90 4.02 -2.91
CA PHE A 231 12.33 4.93 -1.92
C PHE A 231 13.35 5.95 -1.39
N ILE A 232 12.88 7.18 -1.19
CA ILE A 232 13.65 8.25 -0.53
C ILE A 232 12.99 8.64 0.81
N PRO A 233 13.77 8.93 1.85
CA PRO A 233 13.22 9.23 3.17
C PRO A 233 12.63 10.63 3.27
N ASP A 234 13.10 11.59 2.48
CA ASP A 234 12.67 13.00 2.48
C ASP A 234 11.44 13.23 1.58
N TRP A 235 10.34 12.58 1.94
CA TRP A 235 9.09 12.54 1.16
C TRP A 235 8.42 13.91 0.97
N GLU A 236 8.79 14.91 1.74
CA GLU A 236 8.44 16.31 1.48
C GLU A 236 8.85 16.76 0.06
N ASN A 237 9.92 16.18 -0.51
CA ASN A 237 10.35 16.46 -1.88
C ASN A 237 9.39 15.92 -2.95
N VAL A 238 8.51 14.97 -2.60
CA VAL A 238 7.46 14.43 -3.48
C VAL A 238 6.17 15.22 -3.31
N VAL A 239 5.74 15.44 -2.05
CA VAL A 239 4.44 16.05 -1.76
C VAL A 239 4.39 17.56 -2.03
N ILE A 240 5.45 18.30 -1.71
CA ILE A 240 5.48 19.77 -1.90
C ILE A 240 5.22 20.13 -3.38
N PRO A 241 5.90 19.52 -4.38
CA PRO A 241 5.57 19.74 -5.79
C PRO A 241 4.12 19.41 -6.18
N VAL A 242 3.52 18.38 -5.58
CA VAL A 242 2.11 18.03 -5.83
C VAL A 242 1.19 19.12 -5.27
N VAL A 243 1.46 19.61 -4.05
CA VAL A 243 0.73 20.74 -3.46
C VAL A 243 0.88 22.00 -4.32
N ASP A 244 2.09 22.28 -4.82
CA ASP A 244 2.33 23.41 -5.72
C ASP A 244 1.50 23.31 -7.00
N TYR A 245 1.51 22.14 -7.66
CA TYR A 245 0.71 21.88 -8.85
C TYR A 245 -0.78 22.09 -8.59
N VAL A 246 -1.31 21.54 -7.50
CA VAL A 246 -2.74 21.66 -7.15
C VAL A 246 -3.11 23.12 -6.90
N LEU A 247 -2.27 23.87 -6.18
CA LEU A 247 -2.54 25.26 -5.83
C LEU A 247 -2.22 26.25 -6.97
N SER A 248 -1.46 25.85 -8.00
CA SER A 248 -1.26 26.66 -9.20
C SER A 248 -2.27 26.27 -10.31
N GLU A 249 -2.11 25.07 -10.87
CA GLU A 249 -2.79 24.61 -12.07
C GLU A 249 -4.28 24.29 -11.85
N LYS A 250 -4.65 23.97 -10.60
CA LYS A 250 -6.05 23.65 -10.22
C LYS A 250 -6.67 24.70 -9.29
N SER A 251 -6.05 25.87 -9.15
CA SER A 251 -6.48 26.96 -8.25
C SER A 251 -7.96 27.39 -8.39
N GLN A 252 -8.52 27.29 -9.60
CA GLN A 252 -9.91 27.67 -9.87
C GLN A 252 -10.94 26.67 -9.31
N VAL A 253 -10.52 25.44 -9.03
CA VAL A 253 -11.42 24.34 -8.59
C VAL A 253 -11.06 23.76 -7.23
N VAL A 254 -10.02 24.28 -6.58
CA VAL A 254 -9.55 23.81 -5.27
C VAL A 254 -9.84 24.83 -4.18
N ASP A 255 -10.49 24.37 -3.11
CA ASP A 255 -10.60 25.11 -1.86
C ASP A 255 -9.35 24.86 -1.01
N GLN A 256 -8.44 25.83 -1.00
CA GLN A 256 -7.17 25.74 -0.26
C GLN A 256 -7.36 25.53 1.25
N ARG A 257 -8.51 25.88 1.83
CA ARG A 257 -8.80 25.68 3.26
C ARG A 257 -9.21 24.25 3.61
N ARG A 258 -9.36 23.39 2.59
CA ARG A 258 -9.75 21.98 2.71
C ARG A 258 -8.88 21.12 1.80
N LEU A 259 -7.57 21.31 1.92
CA LEU A 259 -6.55 20.52 1.23
C LEU A 259 -5.98 19.47 2.19
N VAL A 260 -6.19 18.19 1.89
CA VAL A 260 -5.91 17.09 2.85
C VAL A 260 -4.94 16.11 2.25
N LEU A 261 -3.87 15.78 2.99
CA LEU A 261 -2.95 14.73 2.60
C LEU A 261 -3.39 13.39 3.20
N VAL A 262 -3.46 12.35 2.39
CA VAL A 262 -3.77 10.97 2.78
C VAL A 262 -2.55 10.10 2.52
N GLY A 263 -2.15 9.31 3.51
CA GLY A 263 -1.09 8.32 3.40
C GLY A 263 -1.60 6.93 3.77
N ASN A 264 -1.48 5.97 2.86
CA ASN A 264 -1.91 4.58 3.06
C ASN A 264 -0.73 3.63 3.33
N SER A 265 -0.85 2.72 4.30
CA SER A 265 0.18 1.79 4.78
C SER A 265 1.47 2.51 5.21
N PHE A 266 2.63 2.11 4.70
CA PHE A 266 3.89 2.85 4.79
C PHE A 266 3.74 4.34 4.35
N GLY A 267 2.77 4.63 3.49
CA GLY A 267 2.36 5.98 3.15
C GLY A 267 1.93 6.83 4.35
N GLY A 268 1.49 6.23 5.46
CA GLY A 268 1.22 6.92 6.71
C GLY A 268 2.46 7.60 7.29
N TYR A 269 3.62 6.95 7.27
CA TYR A 269 4.89 7.61 7.63
C TYR A 269 5.23 8.70 6.61
N LEU A 270 5.16 8.38 5.32
CA LEU A 270 5.53 9.30 4.23
C LEU A 270 4.68 10.59 4.26
N ALA A 271 3.38 10.45 4.49
CA ALA A 271 2.45 11.57 4.61
C ALA A 271 2.67 12.38 5.89
N ALA A 272 2.85 11.71 7.04
CA ALA A 272 3.14 12.40 8.30
C ALA A 272 4.44 13.22 8.21
N ARG A 273 5.48 12.62 7.62
CA ARG A 273 6.73 13.34 7.35
C ARG A 273 6.51 14.53 6.43
N ALA A 274 5.85 14.36 5.29
CA ALA A 274 5.60 15.49 4.39
C ALA A 274 4.79 16.61 5.05
N ALA A 275 3.80 16.26 5.87
CA ALA A 275 2.99 17.22 6.62
C ALA A 275 3.83 18.07 7.59
N ALA A 276 4.90 17.51 8.17
CA ALA A 276 5.84 18.25 9.02
C ALA A 276 6.57 19.41 8.30
N PHE A 277 6.56 19.43 6.96
CA PHE A 277 7.24 20.44 6.14
C PHE A 277 6.31 21.21 5.18
N GLU A 278 5.02 20.92 5.17
CA GLU A 278 4.06 21.50 4.23
C GLU A 278 2.89 22.18 4.96
N PRO A 279 3.07 23.43 5.42
CA PRO A 279 2.09 24.13 6.26
C PRO A 279 0.82 24.56 5.51
N ARG A 280 0.74 24.38 4.18
CA ARG A 280 -0.46 24.70 3.40
C ARG A 280 -1.52 23.62 3.48
N LEU A 281 -1.19 22.43 3.99
CA LEU A 281 -2.16 21.36 4.24
C LEU A 281 -3.11 21.76 5.38
N SER A 282 -4.39 21.52 5.17
CA SER A 282 -5.44 21.81 6.16
C SER A 282 -5.61 20.67 7.17
N ALA A 283 -5.31 19.44 6.77
CA ALA A 283 -5.30 18.25 7.62
C ALA A 283 -4.49 17.12 6.97
N ALA A 284 -4.14 16.10 7.76
CA ALA A 284 -3.59 14.84 7.27
C ALA A 284 -4.43 13.64 7.74
N VAL A 285 -4.43 12.57 6.96
CA VAL A 285 -5.07 11.28 7.27
C VAL A 285 -4.05 10.18 7.06
N LEU A 286 -3.75 9.43 8.11
CA LEU A 286 -2.80 8.32 8.10
C LEU A 286 -3.57 7.02 8.27
N ILE A 287 -3.53 6.16 7.26
CA ILE A 287 -4.22 4.85 7.23
C ILE A 287 -3.16 3.77 7.01
N ASP A 288 -2.46 3.28 8.02
CA ASP A 288 -2.55 3.62 9.44
C ASP A 288 -1.36 4.47 9.89
N GLY A 289 -1.30 4.82 11.18
CA GLY A 289 -0.16 5.56 11.72
C GLY A 289 1.11 4.69 11.79
N VAL A 290 2.19 5.14 11.14
CA VAL A 290 3.50 4.47 11.14
C VAL A 290 4.56 5.35 11.80
N TRP A 291 5.23 4.81 12.83
CA TRP A 291 6.23 5.52 13.64
C TRP A 291 7.66 5.23 13.21
N ASP A 292 7.98 3.96 12.97
CA ASP A 292 9.31 3.46 12.62
C ASP A 292 9.19 2.26 11.69
N VAL A 293 9.60 2.45 10.44
CA VAL A 293 9.45 1.45 9.38
C VAL A 293 10.43 0.30 9.56
N TYR A 294 11.66 0.60 10.02
CA TYR A 294 12.64 -0.45 10.32
C TYR A 294 12.12 -1.37 11.43
N ALA A 295 11.55 -0.81 12.50
CA ALA A 295 10.98 -1.60 13.58
C ALA A 295 9.85 -2.54 13.11
N GLY A 296 9.02 -2.10 12.16
CA GLY A 296 7.99 -2.96 11.56
C GLY A 296 8.59 -4.12 10.76
N TYR A 297 9.45 -3.81 9.78
CA TYR A 297 9.99 -4.86 8.89
C TYR A 297 10.98 -5.80 9.58
N SER A 298 11.76 -5.32 10.55
CA SER A 298 12.70 -6.17 11.29
C SER A 298 12.03 -7.12 12.28
N ALA A 299 10.80 -6.83 12.72
CA ALA A 299 10.04 -7.70 13.62
C ALA A 299 9.65 -9.04 12.96
N GLU A 300 9.56 -9.07 11.63
CA GLU A 300 9.28 -10.27 10.83
C GLU A 300 10.50 -11.20 10.68
N LEU A 301 11.70 -10.74 11.07
CA LEU A 301 12.89 -11.57 10.98
C LEU A 301 12.97 -12.59 12.14
N PRO A 302 13.41 -13.82 11.86
CA PRO A 302 13.87 -14.74 12.89
C PRO A 302 14.93 -14.08 13.81
N SER A 303 14.81 -14.32 15.12
CA SER A 303 15.65 -13.66 16.15
C SER A 303 17.16 -13.82 15.94
N ASP A 304 17.59 -14.96 15.40
CA ASP A 304 19.01 -15.23 15.15
C ASP A 304 19.54 -14.36 14.00
N LEU A 305 18.73 -14.16 12.96
CA LEU A 305 19.06 -13.27 11.84
C LEU A 305 19.06 -11.81 12.28
N LEU A 306 18.08 -11.40 13.08
CA LEU A 306 18.04 -10.05 13.63
C LEU A 306 19.27 -9.77 14.50
N SER A 307 19.67 -10.73 15.35
CA SER A 307 20.87 -10.59 16.19
C SER A 307 22.15 -10.48 15.36
N MET A 308 22.25 -11.25 14.28
CA MET A 308 23.37 -11.19 13.34
C MET A 308 23.45 -9.82 12.65
N TYR A 309 22.30 -9.30 12.19
CA TYR A 309 22.21 -7.97 11.59
C TYR A 309 22.60 -6.87 12.60
N GLU A 310 22.06 -6.88 13.82
CA GLU A 310 22.35 -5.83 14.82
C GLU A 310 23.78 -5.90 15.39
N ALA A 311 24.44 -7.06 15.31
CA ALA A 311 25.87 -7.19 15.58
C ALA A 311 26.76 -6.57 14.50
N GLY A 312 26.19 -6.15 13.36
CA GLY A 312 26.92 -5.62 12.21
C GLY A 312 27.52 -6.68 11.30
N ASN A 313 27.12 -7.95 11.45
CA ASN A 313 27.61 -9.07 10.61
C ASN A 313 26.86 -9.12 9.27
N TYR A 314 26.88 -8.01 8.52
CA TYR A 314 26.03 -7.82 7.34
C TYR A 314 26.25 -8.84 6.23
N SER A 315 27.50 -9.25 5.95
CA SER A 315 27.77 -10.25 4.92
C SER A 315 27.21 -11.62 5.25
N GLU A 316 27.32 -12.05 6.52
CA GLU A 316 26.77 -13.33 6.99
C GLU A 316 25.24 -13.27 6.98
N PHE A 317 24.66 -12.14 7.41
CA PHE A 317 23.21 -11.93 7.42
C PHE A 317 22.61 -11.98 6.01
N ASP A 318 23.24 -11.29 5.06
CA ASP A 318 22.80 -11.28 3.66
C ASP A 318 22.86 -12.68 3.05
N GLU A 319 23.97 -13.42 3.27
CA GLU A 319 24.14 -14.78 2.75
C GLU A 319 23.09 -15.74 3.32
N GLU A 320 22.89 -15.74 4.63
CA GLU A 320 21.95 -16.66 5.29
C GLU A 320 20.50 -16.35 4.88
N LEU A 321 20.07 -15.09 4.92
CA LEU A 321 18.69 -14.72 4.59
C LEU A 321 18.36 -15.02 3.12
N LEU A 322 19.27 -14.71 2.19
CA LEU A 322 19.10 -15.05 0.77
C LEU A 322 19.11 -16.58 0.53
N SER A 323 19.93 -17.32 1.27
CA SER A 323 19.95 -18.80 1.22
C SER A 323 18.62 -19.40 1.69
N LEU A 324 18.05 -18.91 2.80
CA LEU A 324 16.73 -19.31 3.28
C LEU A 324 15.62 -19.00 2.26
N ARG A 325 15.67 -17.79 1.67
CA ARG A 325 14.75 -17.38 0.61
C ARG A 325 14.83 -18.28 -0.63
N GLN A 326 16.05 -18.60 -1.09
CA GLN A 326 16.27 -19.46 -2.26
C GLN A 326 15.86 -20.91 -1.99
N ALA A 327 16.07 -21.40 -0.77
CA ALA A 327 15.69 -22.75 -0.36
C ALA A 327 14.19 -22.92 -0.08
N GLY A 328 13.39 -21.85 -0.18
CA GLY A 328 11.94 -21.88 0.12
C GLY A 328 11.64 -22.14 1.60
N LYS A 329 12.51 -21.68 2.50
CA LYS A 329 12.40 -21.89 3.95
C LYS A 329 11.77 -20.71 4.70
N LEU A 330 11.49 -19.61 4.01
CA LEU A 330 10.71 -18.49 4.54
C LEU A 330 9.24 -18.74 4.24
N ASP A 331 8.34 -18.36 5.15
CA ASP A 331 6.92 -18.32 4.83
C ASP A 331 6.63 -17.24 3.77
N THR A 332 5.42 -17.28 3.22
CA THR A 332 5.03 -16.44 2.08
C THR A 332 5.14 -14.94 2.38
N ASN A 333 4.79 -14.51 3.60
CA ASN A 333 4.84 -13.09 3.96
C ASN A 333 6.29 -12.61 4.04
N THR A 334 7.17 -13.32 4.76
CA THR A 334 8.58 -12.95 4.87
C THR A 334 9.30 -13.02 3.53
N ALA A 335 9.03 -14.06 2.72
CA ALA A 335 9.61 -14.20 1.38
C ALA A 335 9.20 -13.03 0.47
N TRP A 336 7.92 -12.66 0.45
CA TRP A 336 7.42 -11.54 -0.35
C TRP A 336 7.95 -10.20 0.16
N GLY A 337 7.94 -9.98 1.48
CA GLY A 337 8.42 -8.76 2.10
C GLY A 337 9.90 -8.49 1.78
N LEU A 338 10.72 -9.54 1.78
CA LEU A 338 12.12 -9.44 1.33
C LEU A 338 12.22 -9.11 -0.15
N ASP A 339 11.55 -9.87 -1.03
CA ASP A 339 11.61 -9.66 -2.48
C ASP A 339 11.14 -8.25 -2.88
N GLN A 340 10.01 -7.82 -2.32
CA GLN A 340 9.43 -6.50 -2.52
C GLN A 340 10.35 -5.41 -1.94
N GLY A 341 10.88 -5.60 -0.73
CA GLY A 341 11.75 -4.64 -0.06
C GLY A 341 13.03 -4.36 -0.85
N LEU A 342 13.70 -5.43 -1.31
CA LEU A 342 14.86 -5.31 -2.19
C LEU A 342 14.50 -4.53 -3.47
N TRP A 343 13.37 -4.85 -4.10
CA TRP A 343 12.89 -4.19 -5.32
C TRP A 343 12.63 -2.69 -5.13
N VAL A 344 11.83 -2.30 -4.13
CA VAL A 344 11.37 -0.92 -3.96
C VAL A 344 12.38 0.00 -3.27
N PHE A 345 13.32 -0.55 -2.49
CA PHE A 345 14.50 0.18 -2.01
C PHE A 345 15.67 0.08 -2.98
N ARG A 346 15.48 -0.63 -4.10
CA ARG A 346 16.42 -0.75 -5.21
C ARG A 346 17.82 -1.18 -4.76
N THR A 347 17.87 -2.26 -4.00
CA THR A 347 19.11 -2.91 -3.57
C THR A 347 19.01 -4.43 -3.72
N HIS A 348 20.15 -5.09 -3.85
CA HIS A 348 20.25 -6.56 -3.79
C HIS A 348 20.80 -7.06 -2.45
N SER A 349 21.09 -6.17 -1.50
CA SER A 349 21.60 -6.50 -0.17
C SER A 349 20.48 -6.36 0.87
N PRO A 350 20.09 -7.46 1.55
CA PRO A 350 19.13 -7.39 2.64
C PRO A 350 19.53 -6.40 3.74
N SER A 351 20.79 -6.41 4.18
CA SER A 351 21.30 -5.48 5.20
C SER A 351 21.25 -4.02 4.73
N GLU A 352 21.53 -3.75 3.45
CA GLU A 352 21.34 -2.41 2.88
C GLU A 352 19.86 -1.99 2.91
N PHE A 353 18.93 -2.88 2.57
CA PHE A 353 17.49 -2.60 2.69
C PHE A 353 17.12 -2.22 4.13
N PHE A 354 17.50 -3.00 5.13
CA PHE A 354 17.23 -2.67 6.54
C PHE A 354 17.93 -1.37 6.98
N ASN A 355 19.15 -1.10 6.50
CA ASN A 355 19.84 0.17 6.77
C ASN A 355 19.13 1.37 6.13
N GLN A 356 18.57 1.22 4.93
CA GLN A 356 17.76 2.26 4.31
C GLN A 356 16.46 2.48 5.09
N ALA A 357 15.78 1.40 5.50
CA ALA A 357 14.55 1.47 6.30
C ALA A 357 14.72 2.24 7.62
N LYS A 358 15.93 2.20 8.24
CA LYS A 358 16.26 2.98 9.46
C LYS A 358 16.13 4.51 9.27
N GLN A 359 16.10 5.01 8.03
CA GLN A 359 15.93 6.44 7.73
C GLN A 359 14.45 6.89 7.79
N TYR A 360 13.52 5.95 7.97
CA TYR A 360 12.08 6.20 7.93
C TYR A 360 11.47 6.14 9.34
N ARG A 361 11.83 7.15 10.15
CA ARG A 361 11.41 7.27 11.55
C ARG A 361 10.80 8.64 11.84
N LEU A 362 9.58 8.64 12.37
CA LEU A 362 8.80 9.87 12.54
C LEU A 362 9.27 10.70 13.73
N ALA A 363 9.95 10.08 14.70
CA ALA A 363 10.48 10.72 15.91
C ALA A 363 11.27 12.02 15.64
N ASP A 364 11.92 12.11 14.48
CA ASP A 364 12.80 13.22 14.13
C ASP A 364 12.05 14.48 13.63
N VAL A 365 10.74 14.36 13.34
CA VAL A 365 9.93 15.43 12.71
C VAL A 365 8.51 15.56 13.26
N ALA A 366 8.04 14.65 14.12
CA ALA A 366 6.66 14.63 14.62
C ALA A 366 6.23 15.93 15.30
N ASP A 367 7.16 16.60 16.01
CA ASP A 367 6.95 17.86 16.72
C ASP A 367 6.66 19.05 15.81
N ARG A 368 6.88 18.91 14.50
CA ARG A 368 6.62 19.95 13.49
C ARG A 368 5.24 19.85 12.85
N ILE A 369 4.50 18.77 13.10
CA ILE A 369 3.17 18.56 12.55
C ILE A 369 2.17 19.44 13.33
N ASN A 370 1.67 20.49 12.68
CA ASN A 370 0.89 21.56 13.33
C ASN A 370 -0.56 21.69 12.83
N MET A 371 -1.02 20.75 12.01
CA MET A 371 -2.39 20.64 11.52
C MET A 371 -3.11 19.43 12.15
N PRO A 372 -4.45 19.38 12.14
CA PRO A 372 -5.19 18.20 12.56
C PRO A 372 -4.81 16.94 11.78
N VAL A 373 -4.65 15.82 12.48
CA VAL A 373 -4.29 14.52 11.89
C VAL A 373 -5.25 13.44 12.34
N PHE A 374 -5.87 12.73 11.39
CA PHE A 374 -6.56 11.47 11.66
C PHE A 374 -5.54 10.33 11.63
N VAL A 375 -5.46 9.53 12.68
CA VAL A 375 -4.56 8.39 12.78
C VAL A 375 -5.39 7.12 12.90
N GLY A 376 -5.46 6.36 11.80
CA GLY A 376 -6.03 5.02 11.79
C GLY A 376 -5.19 4.08 12.63
N ASP A 377 -5.85 3.18 13.37
CA ASP A 377 -5.25 2.18 14.23
C ASP A 377 -6.03 0.87 14.09
N ALA A 378 -5.42 -0.12 13.47
CA ALA A 378 -6.05 -1.40 13.17
C ALA A 378 -5.83 -2.41 14.32
N GLU A 379 -6.91 -3.02 14.80
CA GLU A 379 -6.87 -4.00 15.90
C GLU A 379 -5.95 -5.21 15.63
N PHE A 380 -5.91 -5.67 14.38
CA PHE A 380 -5.14 -6.81 13.88
C PHE A 380 -3.95 -6.36 13.03
N GLU A 381 -3.42 -5.16 13.29
CA GLU A 381 -2.20 -4.66 12.67
C GLU A 381 -1.04 -5.65 12.89
N ASN A 382 -0.50 -6.20 11.79
CA ASN A 382 0.52 -7.22 11.82
C ASN A 382 1.90 -6.72 11.35
N ILE A 383 1.98 -5.55 10.71
CA ILE A 383 3.24 -4.99 10.19
C ILE A 383 3.78 -3.91 11.13
N PHE A 384 2.90 -3.04 11.63
CA PHE A 384 3.28 -1.91 12.50
C PHE A 384 2.54 -1.92 13.85
N PRO A 385 2.52 -3.06 14.59
CA PRO A 385 1.69 -3.21 15.77
C PRO A 385 1.97 -2.12 16.82
N GLY A 386 0.91 -1.43 17.24
CA GLY A 386 0.96 -0.38 18.26
C GLY A 386 1.62 0.94 17.82
N GLN A 387 2.11 1.07 16.59
CA GLN A 387 2.79 2.29 16.13
C GLN A 387 1.82 3.46 15.94
N ALA A 388 0.57 3.22 15.55
CA ALA A 388 -0.45 4.27 15.40
C ALA A 388 -0.69 5.04 16.72
N GLN A 389 -0.64 4.36 17.86
CA GLN A 389 -0.69 5.02 19.17
C GLN A 389 0.53 5.92 19.40
N GLN A 390 1.75 5.46 19.08
CA GLN A 390 2.97 6.26 19.21
C GLN A 390 2.92 7.53 18.35
N VAL A 391 2.43 7.41 17.11
CA VAL A 391 2.23 8.57 16.22
C VAL A 391 1.26 9.57 16.84
N ALA A 392 0.11 9.11 17.33
CA ALA A 392 -0.89 10.01 17.92
C ALA A 392 -0.37 10.70 19.18
N GLU A 393 0.34 9.99 20.05
CA GLU A 393 0.96 10.55 21.26
C GLU A 393 2.04 11.58 20.93
N ALA A 394 2.86 11.33 19.91
CA ALA A 394 3.91 12.25 19.49
C ALA A 394 3.37 13.55 18.85
N ILE A 395 2.27 13.46 18.11
CA ILE A 395 1.59 14.64 17.50
C ILE A 395 0.79 15.42 18.57
N GLY A 396 0.30 14.75 19.62
CA GLY A 396 -0.39 15.38 20.74
C GLY A 396 -1.81 15.87 20.38
N ASP A 397 -2.18 17.07 20.81
CA ASP A 397 -3.55 17.60 20.72
C ASP A 397 -4.10 17.72 19.29
N ASN A 398 -3.21 17.71 18.28
CA ASN A 398 -3.60 17.74 16.88
C ASN A 398 -4.01 16.36 16.34
N ALA A 399 -3.70 15.27 17.04
CA ALA A 399 -4.04 13.92 16.60
C ALA A 399 -5.42 13.48 17.09
N THR A 400 -6.20 12.88 16.18
CA THR A 400 -7.37 12.07 16.49
C THR A 400 -7.07 10.63 16.11
N ARG A 401 -6.71 9.82 17.11
CA ARG A 401 -6.58 8.37 16.93
C ARG A 401 -7.96 7.73 16.81
N HIS A 402 -8.16 6.93 15.78
CA HIS A 402 -9.37 6.16 15.56
C HIS A 402 -9.02 4.68 15.43
N ARG A 403 -9.48 3.89 16.41
CA ARG A 403 -9.24 2.44 16.40
C ARG A 403 -10.36 1.72 15.65
N PHE A 404 -9.99 1.04 14.57
CA PHE A 404 -10.85 0.12 13.84
C PHE A 404 -10.76 -1.27 14.45
N ASN A 405 -11.91 -1.91 14.70
CA ASN A 405 -12.00 -3.21 15.35
C ASN A 405 -12.78 -4.18 14.46
N GLY A 406 -12.72 -5.48 14.76
CA GLY A 406 -13.44 -6.51 14.03
C GLY A 406 -13.06 -6.52 12.55
N THR A 407 -14.05 -6.57 11.64
CA THR A 407 -13.80 -6.73 10.20
C THR A 407 -13.03 -5.58 9.55
N ALA A 408 -13.02 -4.39 10.16
CA ALA A 408 -12.20 -3.26 9.73
C ALA A 408 -10.84 -3.20 10.43
N GLY A 409 -10.56 -4.11 11.36
CA GLY A 409 -9.33 -4.10 12.15
C GLY A 409 -8.10 -4.64 11.43
N TYR A 410 -8.15 -5.01 10.15
CA TYR A 410 -6.95 -5.41 9.39
C TYR A 410 -6.14 -4.18 8.96
N HIS A 411 -4.84 -4.37 8.70
CA HIS A 411 -3.97 -3.34 8.14
C HIS A 411 -4.64 -2.59 6.98
N CYS A 412 -4.62 -1.25 7.03
CA CYS A 412 -5.29 -0.36 6.07
C CYS A 412 -6.82 -0.57 5.94
N GLN A 413 -7.46 -1.15 6.96
CA GLN A 413 -8.88 -1.51 6.95
C GLN A 413 -9.25 -2.39 5.73
N THR A 414 -8.31 -3.24 5.30
CA THR A 414 -8.43 -4.07 4.09
C THR A 414 -9.69 -4.94 4.14
N GLY A 415 -10.49 -4.90 3.07
CA GLY A 415 -11.79 -5.57 2.99
C GLY A 415 -12.96 -4.79 3.63
N ALA A 416 -12.71 -3.68 4.33
CA ALA A 416 -13.72 -2.84 4.99
C ALA A 416 -13.60 -1.35 4.60
N THR A 417 -13.25 -1.07 3.34
CA THR A 417 -13.00 0.27 2.80
C THR A 417 -14.18 1.24 2.99
N GLN A 418 -15.42 0.75 3.01
CA GLN A 418 -16.60 1.56 3.31
C GLN A 418 -16.62 2.07 4.75
N GLU A 419 -16.23 1.24 5.73
CA GLU A 419 -16.14 1.64 7.13
C GLU A 419 -15.02 2.65 7.34
N MET A 420 -13.84 2.37 6.76
CA MET A 420 -12.69 3.27 6.73
C MET A 420 -13.07 4.66 6.21
N THR A 421 -13.63 4.72 5.00
CA THR A 421 -13.99 6.01 4.38
C THR A 421 -15.13 6.70 5.13
N THR A 422 -16.06 5.96 5.73
CA THR A 422 -17.10 6.55 6.58
C THR A 422 -16.50 7.27 7.79
N ALA A 423 -15.61 6.61 8.53
CA ALA A 423 -14.93 7.22 9.68
C ALA A 423 -14.07 8.42 9.27
N MET A 424 -13.27 8.26 8.20
CA MET A 424 -12.41 9.31 7.66
C MET A 424 -13.22 10.56 7.26
N PHE A 425 -14.27 10.43 6.46
CA PHE A 425 -15.06 11.58 6.01
C PHE A 425 -15.93 12.18 7.11
N ALA A 426 -16.39 11.38 8.08
CA ALA A 426 -17.05 11.92 9.27
C ALA A 426 -16.10 12.83 10.06
N TRP A 427 -14.86 12.39 10.25
CA TRP A 427 -13.82 13.22 10.88
C TRP A 427 -13.51 14.47 10.06
N LEU A 428 -13.28 14.35 8.75
CA LEU A 428 -12.99 15.50 7.88
C LEU A 428 -14.09 16.56 7.93
N ASN A 429 -15.36 16.15 7.88
CA ASN A 429 -16.49 17.07 7.98
C ASN A 429 -16.57 17.76 9.33
N LYS A 430 -16.26 17.07 10.43
CA LYS A 430 -16.21 17.66 11.77
C LYS A 430 -15.06 18.65 11.92
N THR A 431 -13.90 18.32 11.35
CA THR A 431 -12.66 19.09 11.50
C THR A 431 -12.60 20.31 10.57
N LEU A 432 -13.06 20.17 9.33
CA LEU A 432 -12.91 21.18 8.27
C LEU A 432 -14.24 21.80 7.81
N GLY A 433 -15.37 21.31 8.33
CA GLY A 433 -16.72 21.71 7.92
C GLY A 433 -17.28 20.85 6.79
N ALA A 434 -18.61 20.66 6.79
CA ALA A 434 -19.30 19.79 5.84
C ALA A 434 -19.29 20.35 4.40
N VAL A 435 -19.26 19.43 3.42
CA VAL A 435 -19.50 19.74 2.01
C VAL A 435 -20.99 19.64 1.72
N ASN A 436 -21.58 20.67 1.12
CA ASN A 436 -22.95 20.56 0.59
C ASN A 436 -22.91 19.69 -0.67
N VAL A 437 -23.33 18.43 -0.53
CA VAL A 437 -23.52 17.53 -1.67
C VAL A 437 -25.00 17.55 -2.04
N THR A 438 -25.31 18.02 -3.25
CA THR A 438 -26.65 17.84 -3.83
C THR A 438 -26.67 16.42 -4.39
N VAL A 439 -27.37 15.51 -3.72
CA VAL A 439 -27.53 14.10 -4.15
C VAL A 439 -28.47 14.00 -5.33
#